data_AF-A0A6N7YVU1-F1
#
_entry.id   AF-A0A6N7YVU1-F1
#
_cell.length_a   1.000
_cell.length_b   1.000
_cell.length_c   1.000
_cell.angle_alpha   90.00
_cell.angle_beta   90.00
_cell.angle_gamma   90.00
#
_symmetry.space_group_name_H-M   'P 1'
#
loop_
_entity.id
_entity.type
_entity.pdbx_description
1 polymer ?
#
loop_
_entity_poly.entity_id
_entity_poly.type
_entity_poly.pdbx_seq_one_letter_code
_entity_poly.pdbx_strand_id
1 'polypeptide(L)'
;MSILVWTMMGIGFWHFAVLVPDRFRGGIIGAFFTAIAGAIASGLLLPTPGLPADNPPGVDEALYAIPGSLLALAASWWSGARREPQRAADLAAELAAEELHERSRSAA
;
A
#
# COMPACT_ATOMS: atom_id res chain seq x y z
N MET A 1 -0.17 -8.89 -23.73
CA MET A 1 0.28 -7.62 -23.14
C MET A 1 -0.44 -7.24 -21.84
N SER A 2 -1.35 -8.06 -21.28
CA SER A 2 -2.19 -7.70 -20.11
C SER A 2 -1.39 -7.35 -18.85
N ILE A 3 -0.34 -8.12 -18.49
CA ILE A 3 0.42 -7.83 -17.26
C ILE A 3 0.98 -6.40 -17.30
N LEU A 4 1.45 -5.95 -18.46
CA LEU A 4 1.92 -4.59 -18.64
C LEU A 4 0.76 -3.59 -18.43
N VAL A 5 -0.39 -3.82 -19.05
CA VAL A 5 -1.59 -2.97 -18.89
C VAL A 5 -2.02 -2.90 -17.42
N TRP A 6 -2.11 -4.05 -16.73
CA TRP A 6 -2.47 -4.11 -15.32
C TRP A 6 -1.49 -3.36 -14.44
N THR A 7 -0.19 -3.54 -14.69
CA THR A 7 0.86 -2.84 -13.96
C THR A 7 0.74 -1.32 -14.18
N MET A 8 0.55 -0.88 -15.41
CA MET A 8 0.35 0.55 -15.72
C MET A 8 -0.91 1.11 -15.06
N MET A 9 -2.01 0.36 -15.04
CA MET A 9 -3.22 0.75 -14.33
C MET A 9 -2.99 0.86 -12.81
N GLY A 10 -2.30 -0.12 -12.21
CA GLY A 10 -1.93 -0.08 -10.80
C GLY A 10 -1.07 1.14 -10.45
N ILE A 11 -0.09 1.47 -11.30
CA ILE A 11 0.72 2.69 -11.18
C ILE A 11 -0.16 3.94 -11.32
N GLY A 12 -1.09 3.96 -12.29
CA GLY A 12 -2.05 5.04 -12.47
C GLY A 12 -2.88 5.29 -11.20
N PHE A 13 -3.39 4.23 -10.56
CA PHE A 13 -4.13 4.36 -9.30
C PHE A 13 -3.26 4.78 -8.13
N TRP A 14 -2.03 4.29 -8.06
CA TRP A 14 -1.08 4.70 -7.03
C TRP A 14 -0.81 6.21 -7.05
N HIS A 15 -0.85 6.89 -8.20
CA HIS A 15 -0.67 8.35 -8.24
C HIS A 15 -1.72 9.10 -7.41
N PHE A 16 -2.94 8.58 -7.31
CA PHE A 16 -3.99 9.20 -6.50
C PHE A 16 -3.76 9.02 -4.99
N ALA A 17 -2.79 8.20 -4.56
CA ALA A 17 -2.42 8.07 -3.16
C ALA A 17 -1.91 9.39 -2.56
N VAL A 18 -1.39 10.31 -3.39
CA VAL A 18 -0.96 11.65 -2.96
C VAL A 18 -2.11 12.54 -2.49
N LEU A 19 -3.35 12.22 -2.87
CA LEU A 19 -4.55 12.98 -2.50
C LEU A 19 -5.11 12.59 -1.13
N VAL A 20 -4.57 11.53 -0.51
CA VAL A 20 -5.03 10.98 0.76
C VAL A 20 -3.90 11.13 1.78
N PRO A 21 -4.18 11.35 3.08
CA PRO A 21 -3.14 11.35 4.11
C PRO A 21 -2.27 10.09 4.04
N ASP A 22 -0.94 10.25 4.06
CA ASP A 22 0.02 9.14 3.91
C ASP A 22 0.06 8.26 5.17
N ARG A 23 -0.93 7.37 5.26
CA ARG A 23 -1.08 6.38 6.35
C ARG A 23 -0.95 4.96 5.80
N PHE A 24 -0.35 4.80 4.62
CA PHE A 24 -0.14 3.49 4.02
C PHE A 24 0.88 2.69 4.81
N ARG A 25 0.68 1.37 4.90
CA ARG A 25 1.67 0.49 5.52
C ARG A 25 2.94 0.48 4.67
N GLY A 26 4.02 1.08 5.18
CA GLY A 26 5.27 1.29 4.42
C GLY A 26 5.31 2.59 3.62
N GLY A 27 4.40 3.54 3.91
CA GLY A 27 4.30 4.84 3.24
C GLY A 27 3.97 4.72 1.75
N ILE A 28 4.32 5.76 0.99
CA ILE A 28 4.06 5.81 -0.45
C ILE A 28 4.70 4.67 -1.26
N ILE A 29 5.85 4.16 -0.81
CA ILE A 29 6.54 3.01 -1.43
C ILE A 29 5.75 1.71 -1.16
N GLY A 30 5.24 1.52 0.06
CA GLY A 30 4.35 0.40 0.36
C GLY A 30 3.04 0.47 -0.44
N ALA A 31 2.48 1.67 -0.60
CA ALA A 31 1.31 1.91 -1.45
C ALA A 31 1.59 1.52 -2.92
N PHE A 32 2.78 1.83 -3.44
CA PHE A 32 3.19 1.49 -4.80
C PHE A 32 3.17 -0.02 -5.04
N PHE A 33 3.86 -0.79 -4.20
CA PHE A 33 3.91 -2.24 -4.35
C PHE A 33 2.54 -2.90 -4.15
N THR A 34 1.74 -2.41 -3.20
CA THR A 34 0.40 -2.96 -2.95
C THR A 34 -0.57 -2.66 -4.10
N ALA A 35 -0.52 -1.47 -4.72
CA ALA A 35 -1.34 -1.14 -5.88
C ALA A 35 -1.03 -2.03 -7.08
N ILE A 36 0.26 -2.24 -7.39
CA ILE A 36 0.69 -3.12 -8.49
C ILE A 36 0.30 -4.57 -8.20
N ALA A 37 0.59 -5.07 -6.99
CA ALA A 37 0.24 -6.43 -6.60
C ALA A 37 -1.27 -6.66 -6.68
N GLY A 38 -2.07 -5.68 -6.22
CA GLY A 38 -3.53 -5.70 -6.33
C GLY A 38 -4.01 -5.74 -7.77
N ALA A 39 -3.49 -4.85 -8.63
CA ALA A 39 -3.84 -4.80 -10.04
C ALA A 39 -3.55 -6.12 -10.78
N ILE A 40 -2.38 -6.70 -10.55
CA ILE A 40 -1.99 -7.99 -11.13
C ILE A 40 -2.88 -9.10 -10.58
N ALA A 41 -3.16 -9.11 -9.27
CA ALA A 41 -4.00 -10.12 -8.65
C ALA A 41 -5.42 -10.11 -9.23
N SER A 42 -6.06 -8.95 -9.36
CA SER A 42 -7.40 -8.89 -9.96
C SER A 42 -7.40 -9.17 -11.47
N GLY A 43 -6.36 -8.73 -12.19
CA GLY A 43 -6.19 -9.08 -13.61
C GLY A 43 -6.00 -10.58 -13.85
N LEU A 44 -5.35 -11.29 -12.93
CA LEU A 44 -5.23 -12.75 -12.98
C LEU A 44 -6.51 -13.49 -12.56
N LEU A 45 -7.38 -12.86 -11.76
CA LEU A 45 -8.61 -13.46 -11.27
C LEU A 45 -9.82 -13.22 -12.19
N LEU A 46 -9.79 -12.17 -13.03
CA LEU A 46 -10.92 -11.72 -13.85
C LEU A 46 -10.54 -11.66 -15.34
N PRO A 47 -11.44 -12.07 -16.27
CA PRO A 47 -12.80 -12.58 -16.08
C PRO A 47 -12.84 -14.09 -15.81
N THR A 48 -11.84 -14.82 -16.27
CA THR A 48 -11.55 -16.22 -15.94
C THR A 48 -10.17 -16.27 -15.29
N PRO A 49 -10.01 -16.99 -14.17
CA PRO A 49 -8.71 -17.13 -13.53
C PRO A 49 -7.66 -17.67 -14.51
N GLY A 50 -6.56 -16.94 -14.68
CA GLY A 50 -5.46 -17.32 -15.55
C GLY A 50 -4.97 -16.20 -16.47
N LEU A 51 -3.90 -16.50 -17.21
CA LEU A 51 -3.38 -15.63 -18.25
C LEU A 51 -4.17 -15.87 -19.54
N PRO A 52 -4.79 -14.83 -20.14
CA PRO A 52 -5.42 -14.96 -21.45
C PRO A 52 -4.40 -15.46 -22.47
N ALA A 53 -4.75 -16.55 -23.16
CA ALA A 53 -3.91 -17.12 -24.22
C ALA A 53 -3.85 -16.18 -25.44
N ASP A 54 -4.97 -15.53 -25.73
CA ASP A 54 -5.05 -14.41 -26.66
C ASP A 54 -5.06 -13.11 -25.84
N ASN A 55 -4.09 -12.23 -26.09
CA ASN A 55 -3.78 -11.12 -25.20
C ASN A 55 -3.40 -9.82 -25.95
N PRO A 56 -4.33 -9.30 -26.77
CA PRO A 56 -4.21 -7.94 -27.29
C PRO A 56 -4.37 -6.92 -26.14
N PRO A 57 -3.73 -5.75 -26.20
CA PRO A 57 -4.03 -4.67 -25.26
C PRO A 57 -5.45 -4.15 -25.51
N GLY A 58 -6.39 -4.49 -24.63
CA GLY A 58 -7.78 -4.05 -24.68
C GLY A 58 -8.20 -3.20 -23.49
N VAL A 59 -9.37 -2.58 -23.62
CA VAL A 59 -10.03 -1.83 -22.54
C VAL A 59 -10.40 -2.76 -21.39
N ASP A 60 -10.78 -4.00 -21.71
CA ASP A 60 -11.19 -5.01 -20.73
C ASP A 60 -10.06 -5.32 -19.74
N GLU A 61 -8.83 -5.52 -20.25
CA GLU A 61 -7.65 -5.73 -19.41
C GLU A 61 -7.43 -4.56 -18.44
N ALA A 62 -7.63 -3.32 -18.90
CA ALA A 62 -7.49 -2.14 -18.04
C ALA A 62 -8.53 -2.13 -16.92
N LEU A 63 -9.78 -2.52 -17.22
CA LEU A 63 -10.87 -2.58 -16.25
C LEU A 63 -10.63 -3.66 -15.18
N TYR A 64 -10.05 -4.80 -15.54
CA TYR A 64 -9.78 -5.89 -14.59
C TYR A 64 -8.75 -5.53 -13.50
N ALA A 65 -7.87 -4.56 -13.75
CA ALA A 65 -6.88 -4.10 -12.79
C ALA A 65 -7.44 -3.13 -11.72
N ILE A 66 -8.57 -2.48 -12.01
CA ILE A 66 -9.19 -1.48 -11.14
C ILE A 66 -9.57 -2.05 -9.77
N PRO A 67 -10.38 -3.12 -9.65
CA PRO A 67 -10.86 -3.57 -8.34
C PRO A 67 -9.73 -4.00 -7.42
N GLY A 68 -8.73 -4.73 -7.92
CA GLY A 68 -7.62 -5.22 -7.10
C GLY A 68 -6.69 -4.11 -6.62
N SER A 69 -6.36 -3.15 -7.49
CA SER A 69 -5.52 -2.00 -7.10
C SER A 69 -6.18 -1.14 -6.02
N LEU A 70 -7.47 -0.82 -6.16
CA LEU A 70 -8.22 -0.04 -5.18
C LEU A 70 -8.36 -0.77 -3.85
N LEU A 71 -8.72 -2.06 -3.86
CA LEU A 71 -8.86 -2.86 -2.65
C LEU A 71 -7.52 -3.02 -1.91
N ALA A 72 -6.43 -3.25 -2.65
CA ALA A 72 -5.10 -3.39 -2.04
C ALA A 72 -4.61 -2.08 -1.43
N LEU A 73 -4.82 -0.94 -2.11
CA LEU A 73 -4.52 0.39 -1.56
C LEU A 73 -5.36 0.68 -0.31
N ALA A 74 -6.67 0.42 -0.35
CA ALA A 74 -7.56 0.61 0.78
C ALA A 74 -7.14 -0.26 1.98
N ALA A 75 -6.81 -1.53 1.75
CA ALA A 75 -6.33 -2.43 2.79
C ALA A 75 -4.98 -1.98 3.38
N SER A 76 -4.06 -1.51 2.54
CA SER A 76 -2.75 -0.98 2.97
C SER A 76 -2.90 0.28 3.83
N TRP A 77 -3.74 1.22 3.38
CA TRP A 77 -4.05 2.45 4.12
C TRP A 77 -4.71 2.15 5.46
N TRP A 78 -5.73 1.30 5.46
CA TRP A 78 -6.43 0.91 6.67
C TRP A 78 -5.52 0.20 7.67
N SER A 79 -4.61 -0.66 7.18
CA SER A 79 -3.64 -1.34 8.02
C SER A 79 -2.62 -0.38 8.64
N GLY A 80 -2.14 0.61 7.88
CA GLY A 80 -1.20 1.60 8.39
C GLY A 80 -1.86 2.59 9.36
N ALA A 81 -3.06 3.09 9.05
CA ALA A 81 -3.83 3.98 9.91
C ALA A 81 -4.10 3.39 11.31
N ARG A 82 -4.29 2.06 11.42
CA ARG A 82 -4.48 1.37 12.70
C ARG A 82 -3.19 1.22 13.53
N ARG A 83 -2.02 1.33 12.91
CA ARG A 83 -0.71 1.14 13.57
C ARG A 83 -0.11 2.45 14.08
N GLU A 84 -0.56 3.58 13.55
CA GLU A 84 -0.05 4.90 13.92
C GLU A 84 -0.20 5.23 15.42
N PRO A 85 -1.34 4.95 16.09
CA PRO A 85 -1.48 5.21 17.52
C PRO A 85 -0.50 4.39 18.37
N GLN A 86 -0.27 3.14 17.98
CA GLN A 86 0.67 2.25 18.67
C GLN A 86 2.10 2.76 18.53
N ARG A 87 2.50 3.12 17.31
CA ARG A 87 3.83 3.65 17.02
C ARG A 87 4.11 4.95 17.77
N ALA A 88 3.10 5.82 17.92
CA ALA A 88 3.22 7.05 18.69
C ALA A 88 3.38 6.78 20.19
N ALA A 89 2.64 5.80 20.74
CA ALA A 89 2.77 5.38 22.13
C ALA A 89 4.15 4.77 22.43
N ASP A 90 4.67 3.94 21.52
CA ASP A 90 5.99 3.31 21.65
C ASP A 90 7.11 4.38 21.69
N LEU A 91 7.07 5.35 20.77
CA LEU A 91 8.02 6.48 20.75
C LEU A 91 7.93 7.35 22.00
N ALA A 92 6.72 7.63 22.49
CA ALA A 92 6.55 8.39 23.72
C ALA A 92 7.12 7.66 24.94
N ALA A 93 6.97 6.33 25.00
CA ALA A 93 7.55 5.51 26.05
C ALA A 93 9.08 5.47 25.98
N GLU A 94 9.66 5.39 24.78
CA GLU A 94 11.11 5.43 24.56
C GLU A 94 11.70 6.76 25.00
N LEU A 95 11.12 7.89 24.59
CA LEU A 95 11.55 9.23 24.99
C LEU A 95 11.44 9.44 26.51
N ALA A 96 10.36 8.97 27.14
CA ALA A 96 10.21 9.05 28.59
C ALA A 96 11.27 8.22 29.34
N ALA A 97 11.64 7.05 28.79
CA ALA A 97 12.71 6.22 29.35
C ALA A 97 14.09 6.88 29.21
N GLU A 98 14.37 7.52 28.07
CA GLU A 98 15.59 8.30 27.86
C GLU A 98 15.69 9.48 28.84
N GLU A 99 14.62 10.25 29.01
CA GLU A 99 14.60 11.39 29.93
C GLU A 99 14.83 10.94 31.40
N LEU A 100 14.22 9.84 31.82
CA LEU A 100 14.48 9.25 33.13
C LEU A 100 15.94 8.80 33.29
N HIS A 101 16.52 8.19 32.25
CA HIS A 101 17.92 7.77 32.26
C HIS A 101 18.86 8.98 32.39
N GLU A 102 18.64 10.05 31.63
CA GLU A 102 19.43 11.29 31.72
C GLU A 102 19.30 11.95 33.10
N ARG A 103 18.10 12.03 33.65
CA ARG A 103 17.87 12.57 35.01
C ARG A 103 18.60 11.76 36.07
N SER A 104 18.61 10.42 35.95
CA SER A 104 19.34 9.55 36.88
C SER A 104 20.86 9.77 36.81
N ARG A 105 21.40 10.01 35.60
CA ARG A 105 22.83 10.28 35.38
C ARG A 105 23.25 11.64 35.92
N SER A 106 22.40 12.65 35.81
CA SER A 106 22.67 14.00 36.33
C SER A 106 22.59 14.11 37.85
N ALA A 107 21.97 13.13 38.53
CA ALA A 107 21.79 13.13 39.99
C ALA A 107 22.88 12.35 40.75
N ALA A 108 23.77 11.66 40.03
CA ALA A 108 24.91 10.90 40.55
C ALA A 108 26.21 11.70 40.40
#